data_AF-A0A6I7X6B9-F1
#
_entry.id   AF-A0A6I7X6B9-F1
#
_cell.length_a   1.000
_cell.length_b   1.000
_cell.length_c   1.000
_cell.angle_alpha   90.00
_cell.angle_beta   90.00
_cell.angle_gamma   90.00
#
_symmetry.space_group_name_H-M   'P 1'
#
loop_
_entity.id
_entity.type
_entity.pdbx_description
1 polymer ?
#
loop_
_entity_poly.entity_id
_entity_poly.type
_entity_poly.pdbx_seq_one_letter_code
_entity_poly.pdbx_strand_id
1 'polypeptide(L)'
;MLTKAILSHSECKVGGRAYMFDEDGIVLIMEPADERNWRRFIFSVPKSVYEKKGLTLHYGTAIGQGYTDIIEDIISVHIEVDVVTVIGHVRG
;
A
#
# COMPACT_ATOMS: atom_id res chain seq x y z
N MET A 1 19.80 -1.66 7.37
CA MET A 1 19.07 -2.76 6.72
C MET A 1 17.71 -2.20 6.34
N LEU A 2 17.43 -2.03 5.05
CA LEU A 2 16.19 -1.42 4.54
C LEU A 2 15.14 -2.52 4.39
N THR A 3 13.99 -2.40 5.07
CA THR A 3 12.92 -3.39 4.94
C THR A 3 12.06 -3.03 3.72
N LYS A 4 12.24 -3.79 2.63
CA LYS A 4 11.26 -3.86 1.55
C LYS A 4 9.93 -4.30 2.18
N ALA A 5 8.81 -3.66 1.85
CA ALA A 5 7.49 -4.11 2.32
C ALA A 5 7.22 -5.51 1.75
N ILE A 6 7.42 -6.53 2.58
CA ILE A 6 7.13 -7.95 2.30
C ILE A 6 5.81 -8.19 3.02
N LEU A 7 4.70 -8.16 2.27
CA LEU A 7 3.36 -8.36 2.80
C LEU A 7 3.02 -9.85 2.62
N SER A 8 2.79 -10.57 3.73
CA SER A 8 2.46 -12.00 3.72
C SER A 8 1.15 -12.26 4.46
N HIS A 9 0.14 -12.65 3.68
CA HIS A 9 -1.10 -13.36 4.06
C HIS A 9 -2.25 -12.59 4.73
N SER A 10 -3.12 -12.05 3.87
CA SER A 10 -4.55 -12.44 3.74
C SER A 10 -5.19 -11.58 2.64
N GLU A 11 -5.38 -12.12 1.44
CA GLU A 11 -6.04 -11.39 0.35
C GLU A 11 -7.57 -11.62 0.39
N CYS A 12 -8.34 -10.53 0.40
CA CYS A 12 -9.80 -10.59 0.30
C CYS A 12 -10.27 -9.66 -0.82
N LYS A 13 -11.25 -10.09 -1.62
CA LYS A 13 -11.87 -9.27 -2.66
C LYS A 13 -13.34 -9.02 -2.32
N VAL A 14 -13.72 -7.76 -2.13
CA VAL A 14 -15.09 -7.35 -1.82
C VAL A 14 -15.48 -6.20 -2.72
N GLY A 15 -16.57 -6.34 -3.48
CA GLY A 15 -17.09 -5.27 -4.34
C GLY A 15 -16.08 -4.73 -5.36
N GLY A 16 -15.17 -5.58 -5.88
CA GLY A 16 -14.13 -5.18 -6.84
C GLY A 16 -12.88 -4.55 -6.22
N ARG A 17 -12.86 -4.33 -4.90
CA ARG A 17 -11.67 -3.91 -4.16
C ARG A 17 -10.88 -5.12 -3.66
N ALA A 18 -9.56 -5.04 -3.71
CA ALA A 18 -8.68 -6.02 -3.07
C ALA A 18 -8.14 -5.46 -1.76
N TYR A 19 -8.12 -6.30 -0.73
CA TYR A 19 -7.64 -5.98 0.60
C TYR A 19 -6.51 -6.93 0.95
N MET A 20 -5.47 -6.40 1.57
CA MET A 20 -4.39 -7.19 2.11
C MET A 20 -3.99 -6.66 3.48
N PHE A 21 -3.75 -7.59 4.38
CA PHE A 21 -3.37 -7.34 5.76
C PHE A 21 -2.10 -8.13 6.06
N ASP A 22 -1.21 -7.53 6.84
CA ASP A 22 -0.01 -8.17 7.37
C ASP A 22 -0.12 -8.35 8.88
N GLU A 23 0.63 -9.30 9.45
CA GLU A 23 0.65 -9.58 10.89
C GLU A 23 1.07 -8.37 11.73
N ASP A 24 1.90 -7.48 11.17
CA ASP A 24 2.31 -6.22 11.80
C ASP A 24 1.19 -5.13 11.79
N GLY A 25 -0.01 -5.45 11.29
CA GLY A 25 -1.16 -4.53 11.21
C GLY A 25 -1.11 -3.55 10.03
N ILE A 26 -0.23 -3.81 9.06
CA ILE A 26 -0.13 -3.04 7.81
C ILE A 26 -1.34 -3.38 6.93
N VAL A 27 -1.95 -2.37 6.31
CA VAL A 27 -3.11 -2.53 5.44
C VAL A 27 -2.83 -1.96 4.06
N LEU A 28 -3.08 -2.74 3.01
CA LEU A 28 -3.14 -2.28 1.63
C LEU A 28 -4.54 -2.51 1.08
N ILE A 29 -5.14 -1.46 0.52
CA ILE A 29 -6.41 -1.53 -0.20
C ILE A 29 -6.15 -1.09 -1.64
N MET A 30 -6.55 -1.93 -2.59
CA MET A 30 -6.54 -1.63 -4.01
C MET A 30 -7.97 -1.43 -4.48
N GLU A 31 -8.25 -0.24 -5.01
CA GLU A 31 -9.53 0.05 -5.66
C GLU A 31 -9.54 -0.49 -7.09
N PRO A 32 -10.74 -0.78 -7.64
CA PRO A 32 -10.87 -1.15 -9.05
C PRO A 32 -10.28 -0.06 -9.96
N ALA A 33 -9.78 -0.49 -11.11
CA ALA A 33 -9.19 0.41 -12.08
C ALA A 33 -10.24 1.37 -12.65
N ASP A 34 -9.83 2.60 -12.92
CA ASP A 34 -10.62 3.57 -13.67
C ASP A 34 -10.54 3.32 -15.19
N GLU A 35 -11.17 4.19 -15.99
CA GLU A 35 -11.18 4.12 -17.45
C GLU A 35 -9.78 4.23 -18.10
N ARG A 36 -8.78 4.73 -17.35
CA ARG A 36 -7.38 4.85 -17.78
C ARG A 36 -6.53 3.66 -17.35
N ASN A 37 -7.16 2.63 -16.78
CA ASN A 37 -6.51 1.49 -16.15
C ASN A 37 -5.61 1.88 -14.97
N TRP A 38 -5.88 3.00 -14.31
CA TRP A 38 -5.19 3.41 -13.09
C TRP A 38 -5.94 2.87 -11.88
N ARG A 39 -5.21 2.27 -10.94
CA ARG A 39 -5.78 1.75 -9.70
C ARG A 39 -5.33 2.58 -8.55
N ARG A 40 -6.28 3.09 -7.76
CA ARG A 40 -5.94 3.79 -6.52
C ARG A 40 -5.54 2.78 -5.45
N PHE A 41 -4.44 3.04 -4.78
CA PHE A 41 -4.02 2.31 -3.60
C PHE A 41 -4.17 3.17 -2.34
N ILE A 42 -4.48 2.52 -1.22
CA ILE A 42 -4.49 3.09 0.12
C ILE A 42 -3.61 2.20 0.98
N PHE A 43 -2.47 2.71 1.40
CA PHE A 43 -1.47 1.99 2.16
C PHE A 43 -1.33 2.60 3.55
N SER A 44 -1.72 1.86 4.58
CA SER A 44 -1.70 2.33 5.97
C SER A 44 -0.72 1.51 6.80
N VAL A 45 0.14 2.22 7.53
CA VAL A 45 1.22 1.63 8.33
C VAL A 45 1.11 2.13 9.77
N PRO A 46 0.95 1.25 10.76
CA PRO A 46 0.94 1.64 12.16
C PRO A 46 2.27 2.22 12.62
N LYS A 47 2.21 3.13 13.60
CA LYS A 47 3.37 3.76 14.23
C LYS A 47 4.37 2.79 14.81
N SER A 48 3.87 1.73 15.45
CA SER A 48 4.67 0.63 15.98
C SER A 48 5.59 -0.04 14.95
N VAL A 49 5.25 0.06 13.66
CA VAL A 49 6.00 -0.49 12.53
C VAL A 49 6.98 0.53 11.96
N TYR A 50 6.48 1.71 11.54
CA TYR A 50 7.32 2.68 10.85
C TYR A 50 8.35 3.35 11.76
N GLU A 51 8.13 3.44 13.07
CA GLU A 51 9.15 3.95 14.00
C GLU A 51 10.34 3.00 14.15
N LYS A 52 10.12 1.69 13.96
CA LYS A 52 11.18 0.68 14.08
C LYS A 52 11.97 0.49 12.79
N LYS A 53 11.27 0.46 11.65
CA LYS A 53 11.82 0.03 10.35
C LYS A 53 11.94 1.17 9.33
N GLY A 54 11.31 2.32 9.60
CA GLY A 54 11.08 3.37 8.61
C GLY A 54 9.95 3.02 7.65
N LEU A 55 9.43 4.02 6.96
CA LEU A 55 8.45 3.87 5.88
C LEU A 55 9.01 4.55 4.63
N THR A 56 9.26 3.76 3.59
CA THR A 56 9.74 4.24 2.30
C THR A 56 8.90 3.65 1.18
N LEU A 57 8.43 4.51 0.29
CA LEU A 57 7.78 4.14 -0.97
C LEU A 57 8.59 4.69 -2.13
N HIS A 58 8.81 3.87 -3.15
CA HIS A 58 9.60 4.23 -4.32
C HIS A 58 8.71 4.21 -5.56
N TYR A 59 8.68 5.34 -6.28
CA TYR A 59 8.15 5.38 -7.64
C TYR A 59 8.84 4.34 -8.53
N GLY A 60 8.10 3.77 -9.48
CA GLY A 60 8.65 2.76 -10.38
C GLY A 60 8.88 1.40 -9.74
N THR A 61 8.35 1.16 -8.52
CA THR A 61 8.43 -0.14 -7.84
C THR A 61 7.05 -0.70 -7.57
N ALA A 62 6.99 -2.03 -7.42
CA ALA A 62 5.78 -2.72 -7.00
C ALA A 62 5.37 -2.29 -5.59
N ILE A 63 4.08 -2.04 -5.39
CA ILE A 63 3.52 -1.59 -4.09
C ILE A 63 3.66 -2.65 -2.98
N GLY A 64 3.74 -3.93 -3.34
CA GLY A 64 3.88 -5.04 -2.39
C GLY A 64 4.21 -6.36 -3.06
N GLN A 65 4.66 -7.34 -2.29
CA GLN A 65 4.90 -8.68 -2.78
C GLN A 65 3.57 -9.32 -3.26
N GLY A 66 3.56 -9.89 -4.46
CA GLY A 66 2.34 -10.42 -5.09
C GLY A 66 1.61 -9.43 -6.01
N TYR A 67 1.90 -8.13 -5.89
CA TYR A 67 1.40 -7.10 -6.80
C TYR A 67 2.47 -6.74 -7.82
N THR A 68 2.12 -6.80 -9.11
CA THR A 68 2.99 -6.33 -10.19
C THR A 68 2.74 -4.86 -10.55
N ASP A 69 1.66 -4.28 -10.00
CA ASP A 69 1.29 -2.90 -10.29
C ASP A 69 2.34 -1.93 -9.74
N ILE A 70 2.76 -0.98 -10.58
CA ILE A 70 3.87 -0.07 -10.32
C ILE A 70 3.33 1.25 -9.78
N ILE A 71 3.91 1.77 -8.69
CA ILE A 71 3.59 3.09 -8.15
C ILE A 71 3.97 4.17 -9.19
N GLU A 72 2.95 4.88 -9.68
CA GLU A 72 3.10 5.98 -10.65
C GLU A 72 3.09 7.34 -9.95
N ASP A 73 2.14 7.56 -9.03
CA ASP A 73 2.00 8.82 -8.31
C ASP A 73 1.65 8.60 -6.83
N ILE A 74 1.96 9.61 -6.00
CA ILE A 74 1.47 9.72 -4.62
C ILE A 74 0.63 10.98 -4.58
N ILE A 75 -0.66 10.81 -4.29
CA ILE A 75 -1.65 11.88 -4.26
C ILE A 75 -1.64 12.58 -2.90
N SER A 76 -1.52 11.80 -1.82
CA SER A 76 -1.62 12.33 -0.47
C SER A 76 -0.95 11.43 0.57
N VAL A 77 -0.43 12.05 1.61
CA VAL A 77 0.04 11.39 2.83
C VAL A 77 -0.70 11.98 4.02
N HIS A 78 -1.38 11.14 4.79
CA HIS A 78 -2.08 11.50 6.01
C HIS A 78 -1.31 10.92 7.20
N ILE A 79 -0.99 11.76 8.17
CA ILE A 79 -0.27 11.38 9.38
C ILE A 79 -1.19 11.62 10.57
N GLU A 80 -1.55 10.54 11.25
CA GLU A 80 -2.32 10.54 12.49
C GLU A 80 -1.42 10.08 13.65
N VAL A 81 -1.95 10.13 14.88
CA VAL A 81 -1.15 9.85 16.10
C VAL A 81 -0.50 8.47 16.05
N ASP A 82 -1.19 7.47 15.51
CA ASP A 82 -0.78 6.05 15.55
C ASP A 82 -0.66 5.39 14.16
N VAL A 83 -0.90 6.12 13.08
CA VAL A 83 -0.89 5.57 11.72
C VAL A 83 -0.46 6.61 10.70
N VAL A 84 0.28 6.16 9.69
CA VAL A 84 0.53 6.92 8.46
C VAL A 84 -0.18 6.22 7.31
N THR A 85 -0.97 6.97 6.56
CA THR A 85 -1.69 6.48 5.38
C THR A 85 -1.23 7.21 4.14
N VAL A 86 -0.72 6.46 3.16
CA VAL A 86 -0.33 6.95 1.84
C VAL A 86 -1.37 6.53 0.82
N ILE A 87 -1.76 7.47 -0.04
CA ILE A 87 -2.69 7.23 -1.13
C ILE A 87 -2.02 7.66 -2.43
N GLY A 88 -2.13 6.81 -3.45
CA GLY A 88 -1.61 7.08 -4.78
C GLY A 88 -2.27 6.20 -5.83
N HIS A 89 -1.74 6.25 -7.04
CA HIS A 89 -2.10 5.33 -8.10
C HIS A 89 -0.96 4.38 -8.43
N VAL A 90 -1.37 3.18 -8.81
CA VAL A 90 -0.53 2.25 -9.52
C VAL A 90 -1.04 2.05 -10.94
N ARG A 91 -0.13 1.64 -11.81
CA ARG A 91 -0.43 1.21 -13.16
C ARG A 91 -0.20 -0.30 -13.29
N GLY A 92 -1.19 -0.98 -13.85
CA GLY A 92 -1.15 -2.41 -14.18
C GLY A 92 -0.68 -2.67 -15.61
#